data_AF-A0AAV4G754-F1
#
_entry.id   AF-A0AAV4G754-F1
#
_cell.length_a   1.000
_cell.length_b   1.000
_cell.length_c   1.000
_cell.angle_alpha   90.00
_cell.angle_beta   90.00
_cell.angle_gamma   90.00
#
_symmetry.space_group_name_H-M   'P 1'
#
loop_
_entity.id
_entity.type
_entity.pdbx_description
1 polymer ?
#
loop_
_entity_poly.entity_id
_entity_poly.type
_entity_poly.pdbx_seq_one_letter_code
_entity_poly.pdbx_strand_id
1 'polypeptide(L)'
;MVDCDLMKSYGVSLTGSPNVYTIKDMKLGRMYVFAPGFCTWSEITPEFMGEQCRVPEDAQYTGEVFLAGRTRQGWSRIQGPFRYEQLEVVTRVTEDRDGAPGCLPFLSRMRTKGKSVISSSFFYEVRGGISDPSVFQYDTTNCIGIDSKG
;
A
#
# COMPACT_ATOMS: atom_id res chain seq x y z
N MET A 1 -0.94 1.56 -8.06
CA MET A 1 -0.14 2.79 -7.98
C MET A 1 -0.23 3.31 -6.56
N VAL A 2 0.84 3.89 -6.01
CA VAL A 2 0.83 4.51 -4.68
C VAL A 2 1.44 5.90 -4.83
N ASP A 3 0.79 6.91 -4.26
CA ASP A 3 1.35 8.24 -4.04
C ASP A 3 1.55 8.44 -2.54
N CYS A 4 2.82 8.61 -2.18
CA CYS A 4 3.27 8.77 -0.81
C CYS A 4 3.12 10.20 -0.27
N ASP A 5 3.12 11.23 -1.12
CA ASP A 5 2.92 12.62 -0.71
C ASP A 5 1.43 12.88 -0.43
N LEU A 6 0.57 12.35 -1.30
CA LEU A 6 -0.87 12.40 -1.09
C LEU A 6 -1.37 11.38 -0.07
N MET A 7 -0.55 10.39 0.30
CA MET A 7 -0.93 9.27 1.16
C MET A 7 -2.14 8.51 0.59
N LYS A 8 -2.09 8.21 -0.71
CA LYS A 8 -3.16 7.50 -1.45
C LYS A 8 -2.60 6.30 -2.19
N SER A 9 -3.37 5.22 -2.28
CA SER A 9 -3.07 4.14 -3.22
C SER A 9 -4.26 3.85 -4.13
N TYR A 10 -3.96 3.52 -5.38
CA TYR A 10 -4.89 3.16 -6.42
C TYR A 10 -4.67 1.70 -6.83
N GLY A 11 -5.73 0.91 -6.81
CA GLY A 11 -5.72 -0.49 -7.22
C GLY A 11 -6.80 -0.76 -8.25
N VAL A 12 -6.45 -1.49 -9.31
CA VAL A 12 -7.39 -2.01 -10.31
C VAL A 12 -7.45 -3.52 -10.18
N SER A 13 -8.65 -4.09 -10.27
CA SER A 13 -8.78 -5.55 -10.29
C SER A 13 -8.34 -6.09 -11.64
N LEU A 14 -7.37 -7.00 -11.64
CA LEU A 14 -6.92 -7.72 -12.85
C LEU A 14 -7.81 -8.93 -13.17
N THR A 15 -8.61 -9.37 -12.22
CA THR A 15 -9.47 -10.58 -12.32
C THR A 15 -10.97 -10.26 -12.25
N GLY A 16 -11.33 -9.01 -11.95
CA GLY A 16 -12.71 -8.52 -11.91
C GLY A 16 -13.13 -7.80 -13.20
N SER A 17 -14.39 -7.38 -13.25
CA SER A 17 -14.92 -6.59 -14.37
C SER A 17 -13.97 -5.43 -14.69
N PRO A 18 -13.60 -5.22 -15.97
CA PRO A 18 -12.91 -4.00 -16.37
C PRO A 18 -13.79 -2.85 -15.88
N ASN A 19 -13.19 -1.86 -15.21
CA ASN A 19 -13.84 -0.71 -14.55
C ASN A 19 -14.14 -0.84 -13.05
N VAL A 20 -13.69 -1.89 -12.35
CA VAL A 20 -13.61 -1.84 -10.88
C VAL A 20 -12.23 -1.37 -10.43
N TYR A 21 -12.20 -0.22 -9.76
CA TYR A 21 -10.99 0.31 -9.16
C TYR A 21 -11.23 0.76 -7.73
N THR A 22 -10.15 0.85 -6.98
CA THR A 22 -10.14 1.16 -5.56
C THR A 22 -9.17 2.28 -5.29
N ILE A 23 -9.53 3.14 -4.35
CA ILE A 23 -8.65 4.18 -3.82
C ILE A 23 -8.61 4.02 -2.32
N LYS A 24 -7.43 3.86 -1.76
CA LYS A 24 -7.23 3.95 -0.31
C LYS A 24 -6.69 5.33 0.00
N ASP A 25 -7.51 6.15 0.65
CA ASP A 25 -7.09 7.44 1.21
C ASP A 25 -6.64 7.21 2.66
N MET A 26 -5.33 7.19 2.85
CA MET A 26 -4.75 6.92 4.17
C MET A 26 -4.78 8.15 5.08
N LYS A 27 -5.03 9.36 4.58
CA LYS A 27 -5.25 10.54 5.42
C LYS A 27 -6.66 10.53 6.01
N LEU A 28 -7.64 10.12 5.22
CA LEU A 28 -9.03 10.02 5.64
C LEU A 28 -9.38 8.69 6.32
N GLY A 29 -8.50 7.68 6.24
CA GLY A 29 -8.76 6.34 6.76
C GLY A 29 -9.89 5.62 6.02
N ARG A 30 -10.03 5.88 4.70
CA ARG A 30 -11.14 5.38 3.89
C ARG A 30 -10.66 4.65 2.65
N MET A 31 -11.25 3.50 2.36
CA MET A 31 -11.11 2.81 1.09
C MET A 31 -12.38 3.04 0.28
N TYR A 32 -12.23 3.65 -0.89
CA TYR A 32 -13.28 3.84 -1.87
C TYR A 32 -13.22 2.71 -2.91
N VAL A 33 -14.38 2.18 -3.28
CA VAL A 33 -14.54 1.20 -4.36
C VAL A 33 -15.45 1.82 -5.42
N PHE A 34 -14.95 1.92 -6.64
CA PHE A 34 -15.67 2.46 -7.78
C PHE A 34 -15.93 1.34 -8.78
N ALA A 35 -17.16 1.28 -9.25
CA ALA A 35 -17.61 0.40 -10.32
C ALA A 35 -18.64 1.14 -11.19
N PRO A 36 -18.97 0.65 -12.40
CA PRO A 36 -20.01 1.27 -13.22
C PRO A 36 -21.33 1.39 -12.46
N GLY A 37 -21.79 2.63 -12.27
CA GLY A 37 -23.05 2.93 -11.58
C GLY A 37 -23.01 2.79 -10.04
N PHE A 38 -21.84 2.60 -9.44
CA PHE A 38 -21.73 2.35 -8.00
C PHE A 38 -20.43 2.93 -7.42
N CYS A 39 -20.55 3.62 -6.29
CA CYS A 39 -19.43 4.00 -5.45
C CYS A 39 -19.74 3.71 -3.98
N THR A 40 -18.83 3.04 -3.30
CA THR A 40 -18.88 2.89 -1.84
C THR A 40 -17.58 3.27 -1.18
N TRP A 41 -17.65 3.50 0.13
CA TRP A 41 -16.47 3.61 0.98
C TRP A 41 -16.62 2.77 2.24
N SER A 42 -15.50 2.30 2.76
CA SER A 42 -15.40 1.67 4.08
C SER A 42 -14.24 2.27 4.87
N GLU A 43 -14.29 2.17 6.19
CA GLU A 43 -13.13 2.49 7.04
C GLU A 43 -11.99 1.52 6.72
N ILE A 44 -10.76 2.02 6.68
CA ILE A 44 -9.57 1.19 6.63
C ILE A 44 -9.21 0.86 8.07
N THR A 45 -9.04 -0.43 8.38
CA THR A 45 -8.50 -0.83 9.68
C THR A 45 -7.11 -0.20 9.83
N PRO A 46 -6.82 0.57 10.89
CA PRO A 46 -5.57 1.33 11.04
C PRO A 46 -4.30 0.48 10.89
N GLU A 47 -4.38 -0.80 11.23
CA GLU A 47 -3.30 -1.79 11.08
C GLU A 47 -2.92 -2.03 9.61
N PHE A 48 -3.78 -1.70 8.65
CA PHE A 48 -3.50 -1.78 7.21
C PHE A 48 -3.11 -0.41 6.61
N MET A 49 -2.98 0.64 7.43
CA MET A 49 -2.69 1.99 6.96
C MET A 49 -1.20 2.33 7.06
N GLY A 50 -0.64 2.90 5.99
CA GLY A 50 0.47 3.85 6.09
C GLY A 50 1.87 3.35 5.72
N GLU A 51 2.14 2.05 5.75
CA GLU A 51 3.55 1.62 5.65
C GLU A 51 4.02 1.35 4.20
N GLN A 52 3.14 1.50 3.19
CA GLN A 52 3.50 1.30 1.78
C GLN A 52 4.54 2.29 1.24
N CYS A 53 4.78 3.39 1.96
CA CYS A 53 5.56 4.53 1.51
C CYS A 53 6.83 4.79 2.33
N ARG A 54 6.85 4.34 3.58
CA ARG A 54 7.96 4.61 4.50
C ARG A 54 8.04 3.49 5.51
N VAL A 55 9.26 3.01 5.75
CA VAL A 55 9.54 2.12 6.88
C VAL A 55 9.23 2.87 8.18
N PRO A 56 8.34 2.36 9.03
CA PRO A 56 8.07 2.95 10.33
C PRO A 56 9.34 3.12 11.17
N GLU A 57 9.43 4.20 11.95
CA GLU A 57 10.63 4.48 12.77
C GLU A 57 10.86 3.43 13.86
N ASP A 58 9.81 2.73 14.29
CA ASP A 58 9.84 1.64 15.27
C ASP A 58 9.99 0.25 14.64
N ALA A 59 10.19 0.16 13.32
CA ALA A 59 10.44 -1.11 12.65
C ALA A 59 11.86 -1.65 12.95
N GLN A 60 11.96 -2.96 13.12
CA GLN A 60 13.21 -3.67 13.35
C GLN A 60 13.79 -4.16 12.03
N TYR A 61 15.09 -3.95 11.85
CA TYR A 61 15.81 -4.50 10.72
C TYR A 61 15.90 -6.03 10.80
N THR A 62 15.56 -6.71 9.71
CA THR A 62 15.53 -8.19 9.64
C THR A 62 16.60 -8.79 8.74
N GLY A 63 17.29 -7.97 7.93
CA GLY A 63 18.40 -8.41 7.08
C GLY A 63 18.33 -7.87 5.65
N GLU A 64 19.26 -8.35 4.82
CA GLU A 64 19.30 -8.05 3.38
C GLU A 64 19.06 -9.31 2.55
N VAL A 65 18.49 -9.13 1.37
CA VAL A 65 18.36 -10.17 0.35
C VAL A 65 18.77 -9.63 -1.01
N PHE A 66 19.50 -10.43 -1.78
CA PHE A 66 19.85 -10.11 -3.17
C PHE A 66 18.86 -10.77 -4.12
N LEU A 67 18.08 -9.97 -4.84
CA LEU A 67 16.96 -10.44 -5.67
C LEU A 67 16.87 -9.64 -6.96
N ALA A 68 16.92 -10.34 -8.10
CA ALA A 68 16.95 -9.75 -9.44
C ALA A 68 18.06 -8.70 -9.63
N GLY A 69 19.28 -9.05 -9.20
CA GLY A 69 20.46 -8.18 -9.35
C GLY A 69 20.51 -6.97 -8.41
N ARG A 70 19.60 -6.87 -7.44
CA ARG A 70 19.47 -5.73 -6.53
C ARG A 70 19.44 -6.19 -5.07
N THR A 71 20.17 -5.49 -4.20
CA THR A 71 20.07 -5.66 -2.75
C THR A 71 18.77 -5.04 -2.24
N ARG A 72 18.11 -5.73 -1.32
CA ARG A 72 16.84 -5.32 -0.71
C ARG A 72 16.94 -5.47 0.80
N GLN A 73 16.35 -4.55 1.56
CA GLN A 73 16.40 -4.56 3.02
C GLN A 73 15.03 -4.92 3.59
N GLY A 74 15.02 -5.83 4.54
CA GLY A 74 13.82 -6.26 5.24
C GLY A 74 13.66 -5.54 6.56
N TRP A 75 12.44 -5.09 6.84
CA TRP A 75 12.04 -4.45 8.08
C TRP A 75 10.78 -5.12 8.61
N SER A 76 10.69 -5.31 9.92
CA SER A 76 9.50 -5.85 10.55
C SER A 76 8.98 -5.02 11.70
N ARG A 77 7.67 -4.94 11.81
CA ARG A 77 6.99 -4.26 12.91
C ARG A 77 5.84 -5.11 13.41
N ILE A 78 5.61 -5.06 14.72
CA ILE A 78 4.43 -5.66 15.33
C ILE A 78 3.43 -4.57 15.69
N GLN A 79 2.25 -4.60 15.08
CA GLN A 79 1.19 -3.62 15.30
C GLN A 79 -0.13 -4.27 15.74
N GLY A 80 -0.88 -3.53 16.55
CA GLY A 80 -2.28 -3.81 16.87
C GLY A 80 -2.52 -4.86 17.97
N PRO A 81 -3.78 -4.97 18.45
CA PRO A 81 -4.16 -5.88 19.53
C PRO A 81 -4.07 -7.37 19.13
N PHE A 82 -4.19 -7.68 17.84
CA PHE A 82 -4.09 -9.02 17.29
C PHE A 82 -2.65 -9.48 16.98
N ARG A 83 -1.65 -8.61 17.21
CA ARG A 83 -0.21 -8.83 16.97
C ARG A 83 0.09 -9.37 15.59
N TYR A 84 0.02 -8.51 14.59
CA TYR A 84 0.48 -8.84 13.23
C TYR A 84 1.98 -8.63 13.11
N GLU A 85 2.68 -9.47 12.37
CA GLU A 85 4.04 -9.22 11.91
C GLU A 85 3.95 -8.65 10.49
N GLN A 86 4.14 -7.34 10.38
CA GLN A 86 4.31 -6.68 9.09
C GLN A 86 5.77 -6.84 8.68
N LEU A 87 6.02 -7.48 7.55
CA LEU A 87 7.33 -7.49 6.91
C LEU A 87 7.26 -6.58 5.69
N GLU A 88 8.09 -5.56 5.73
CA GLU A 88 8.28 -4.62 4.64
C GLU A 88 9.65 -4.88 4.05
N VAL A 89 9.70 -5.30 2.80
CA VAL A 89 10.95 -5.29 2.06
C VAL A 89 10.98 -3.98 1.31
N VAL A 90 11.73 -3.05 1.86
CA VAL A 90 12.04 -1.78 1.20
C VAL A 90 13.37 -1.95 0.50
N THR A 91 13.38 -1.59 -0.76
CA THR A 91 14.62 -1.58 -1.51
C THR A 91 15.30 -0.25 -1.41
N ARG A 92 16.53 -0.28 -0.90
CA ARG A 92 17.55 0.66 -1.34
C ARG A 92 17.89 0.27 -2.78
N VAL A 93 17.41 1.03 -3.77
CA VAL A 93 17.94 0.89 -5.13
C VAL A 93 18.58 2.21 -5.52
N THR A 94 19.86 2.11 -5.82
CA THR A 94 20.57 2.99 -6.72
C THR A 94 19.75 3.23 -8.00
N GLU A 95 19.51 4.51 -8.24
CA GLU A 95 19.04 5.11 -9.49
C GLU A 95 17.58 4.80 -9.85
N ASP A 96 16.69 5.64 -9.32
CA ASP A 96 15.59 6.16 -10.13
C ASP A 96 16.14 6.66 -11.47
N ARG A 97 15.30 6.77 -12.50
CA ARG A 97 15.68 7.40 -13.80
C ARG A 97 16.28 8.82 -13.64
N ASP A 98 16.13 9.43 -12.47
CA ASP A 98 16.63 10.74 -12.07
C ASP A 98 17.91 10.68 -11.21
N GLY A 99 18.52 9.51 -11.02
CA GLY A 99 19.82 9.34 -10.34
C GLY A 99 19.80 9.58 -8.82
N ALA A 100 18.64 9.85 -8.21
CA ALA A 100 18.52 10.06 -6.77
C ALA A 100 18.45 8.71 -6.02
N PRO A 101 19.19 8.53 -4.91
CA PRO A 101 19.04 7.37 -4.04
C PRO A 101 17.70 7.42 -3.32
N GLY A 102 16.84 6.43 -3.56
CA GLY A 102 15.48 6.36 -2.99
C GLY A 102 15.21 5.03 -2.26
N CYS A 103 14.30 5.10 -1.28
CA CYS A 103 13.70 3.93 -0.63
C CYS A 103 12.40 3.58 -1.34
N LEU A 104 12.44 2.61 -2.27
CA LEU A 104 11.23 2.19 -2.99
C LEU A 104 10.65 0.90 -2.37
N PRO A 105 9.32 0.81 -2.21
CA PRO A 105 8.69 -0.41 -1.72
C PRO A 105 8.83 -1.53 -2.75
N PHE A 106 9.02 -2.76 -2.28
CA PHE A 106 9.00 -3.96 -3.14
C PHE A 106 7.97 -4.99 -2.69
N LEU A 107 7.90 -5.26 -1.40
CA LEU A 107 6.95 -6.20 -0.82
C LEU A 107 6.46 -5.67 0.50
N SER A 108 5.15 -5.61 0.68
CA SER A 108 4.52 -5.45 1.99
C SER A 108 3.72 -6.71 2.29
N ARG A 109 3.97 -7.33 3.45
CA ARG A 109 3.35 -8.59 3.85
C ARG A 109 2.91 -8.52 5.30
N MET A 110 1.64 -8.81 5.55
CA MET A 110 1.09 -8.93 6.89
C MET A 110 0.86 -10.39 7.26
N ARG A 111 1.36 -10.79 8.43
CA ARG A 111 1.19 -12.14 8.99
C ARG A 111 0.52 -12.11 10.35
N THR A 112 -0.30 -13.11 10.66
CA THR A 112 -0.75 -13.35 12.05
C THR A 112 0.42 -13.81 12.91
N LYS A 113 0.27 -13.72 14.24
CA LYS A 113 1.18 -14.35 15.22
C LYS A 113 1.42 -15.85 14.97
N GLY A 114 0.48 -16.54 14.32
CA GLY A 114 0.56 -17.95 13.89
C GLY A 114 1.26 -18.17 12.54
N LYS A 115 1.90 -17.14 11.97
CA LYS A 115 2.62 -17.12 10.68
C LYS A 115 1.75 -17.24 9.42
N SER A 116 0.43 -17.25 9.54
CA SER A 116 -0.46 -17.20 8.37
C SER A 116 -0.37 -15.84 7.70
N VAL A 117 -0.16 -15.80 6.38
CA VAL A 117 -0.18 -14.57 5.60
C VAL A 117 -1.62 -14.13 5.41
N ILE A 118 -1.95 -12.93 5.86
CA ILE A 118 -3.30 -12.32 5.75
C ILE A 118 -3.38 -11.47 4.49
N SER A 119 -2.29 -10.77 4.19
CA SER A 119 -2.18 -9.91 3.02
C SER A 119 -0.73 -9.87 2.56
N SER A 120 -0.54 -9.81 1.25
CA SER A 120 0.76 -9.62 0.62
C SER A 120 0.57 -8.80 -0.64
N SER A 121 1.42 -7.81 -0.84
CA SER A 121 1.42 -6.94 -2.01
C SER A 121 2.84 -6.81 -2.54
N PHE A 122 3.02 -7.09 -3.82
CA PHE A 122 4.27 -6.82 -4.54
C PHE A 122 4.13 -5.52 -5.33
N PHE A 123 5.21 -4.76 -5.35
CA PHE A 123 5.30 -3.50 -6.08
C PHE A 123 6.35 -3.65 -7.18
N TYR A 124 5.91 -3.54 -8.42
CA TYR A 124 6.74 -3.56 -9.62
C TYR A 124 6.57 -2.23 -10.36
N GLU A 125 7.60 -1.82 -11.11
CA GLU A 125 7.58 -0.58 -11.91
C GLU A 125 7.22 0.69 -11.10
N VAL A 126 7.65 0.76 -9.84
CA VAL A 126 7.50 1.97 -9.03
C VAL A 126 8.25 3.12 -9.72
N ARG A 127 7.55 4.22 -9.96
CA ARG A 127 8.11 5.45 -10.52
C ARG A 127 7.99 6.57 -9.49
N GLY A 128 9.02 7.41 -9.38
CA GLY A 128 8.91 8.65 -8.64
C GLY A 128 7.85 9.57 -9.25
N GLY A 129 7.00 10.16 -8.41
CA GLY A 129 5.91 11.04 -8.83
C GLY A 129 4.72 10.31 -9.48
N ILE A 130 3.61 11.04 -9.65
CA ILE A 130 2.43 10.56 -10.39
C ILE A 130 2.47 11.12 -11.81
N SER A 131 2.38 10.25 -12.81
CA SER A 131 2.31 10.68 -14.22
C SER A 131 1.00 11.38 -14.58
N ASP A 132 -0.09 11.05 -13.89
CA ASP A 132 -1.41 11.67 -14.03
C ASP A 132 -2.07 11.81 -12.63
N PRO A 133 -2.03 12.99 -11.98
CA PRO A 133 -2.63 13.18 -10.66
C PRO A 133 -4.18 13.22 -10.70
N SER A 134 -4.79 13.32 -11.89
CA SER A 134 -6.26 13.29 -12.01
C SER A 134 -6.83 11.93 -11.58
N VAL A 135 -6.01 10.87 -11.59
CA VAL A 135 -6.32 9.57 -10.98
C VAL A 135 -6.47 9.60 -9.45
N PHE A 136 -6.45 10.77 -8.81
CA PHE A 136 -6.84 10.96 -7.41
C PHE A 136 -7.96 12.00 -7.23
N GLN A 137 -8.45 12.58 -8.34
CA GLN A 137 -9.52 13.56 -8.39
C GLN A 137 -10.84 12.85 -8.76
N TYR A 138 -11.55 12.39 -7.74
CA TYR A 138 -12.85 11.75 -7.92
C TYR A 138 -13.88 12.43 -7.04
N ASP A 139 -15.10 12.53 -7.55
CA ASP A 139 -16.22 12.97 -6.72
C ASP A 139 -16.64 11.83 -5.79
N THR A 140 -16.25 11.96 -4.53
CA THR A 140 -16.63 11.01 -3.48
C THR A 140 -17.91 11.41 -2.76
N THR A 141 -18.54 12.53 -3.12
CA THR A 141 -19.71 13.10 -2.42
C THR A 141 -20.89 12.14 -2.37
N ASN A 142 -21.06 11.36 -3.44
CA ASN A 142 -22.18 10.44 -3.61
C ASN A 142 -21.84 8.98 -3.27
N CYS A 143 -20.67 8.72 -2.70
CA CYS A 143 -20.27 7.35 -2.33
C CYS A 143 -20.98 6.89 -1.06
N ILE A 144 -21.56 5.70 -1.11
CA ILE A 144 -22.32 5.13 0.00
C ILE A 144 -21.36 4.51 1.02
N GLY A 145 -21.50 4.87 2.30
CA GLY A 145 -20.71 4.28 3.38
C GLY A 145 -21.20 2.86 3.72
N ILE A 146 -20.28 1.90 3.76
CA ILE A 146 -20.52 0.56 4.29
C ILE A 146 -19.83 0.51 5.66
N ASP A 147 -20.63 0.43 6.72
CA ASP A 147 -20.09 0.24 8.07
C ASP A 147 -19.68 -1.23 8.24
N SER A 148 -18.39 -1.44 8.48
CA SER A 148 -17.82 -2.78 8.72
C SER A 148 -18.06 -3.28 10.15
N LYS A 149 -18.73 -2.50 11.01
CA LYS A 149 -19.06 -2.84 12.41
C LYS A 149 -20.45 -3.47 12.56
N GLY A 150 -20.77 -4.42 11.68
CA GLY A 150 -21.96 -5.28 11.85
C GLY A 150 -21.86 -6.17 13.08
#